data_AF-A0A3P6QZJ7-F1
#
_entry.id   AF-A0A3P6QZJ7-F1
#
_cell.length_a   1.000
_cell.length_b   1.000
_cell.length_c   1.000
_cell.angle_alpha   90.00
_cell.angle_beta   90.00
_cell.angle_gamma   90.00
#
_symmetry.space_group_name_H-M   'P 1'
#
loop_
_entity.id
_entity.type
_entity.pdbx_description
1 polymer ?
#
loop_
_entity_poly.entity_id
_entity_poly.type
_entity_poly.pdbx_seq_one_letter_code
_entity_poly.pdbx_strand_id
1 'polypeptide(L)'
;MFLYHFFQIFEGVDFLHSNNIVHRDLKPQNILINRDQTVKIADFGLSRTYTTQSCFTTVVVTLWYRSPELLLQCSYNTAVDIWAIGCIVSELYQRIPLFPGQTEAQQLSIIFQKMGTPRASLWPHDAIVARSNYPSYPPQPLEKLNPRLPSDAIPVISGCLTFSTEQRLTAREALRMPYFSKEVEASKRRSN
;
A
#
# COMPACT_ATOMS: atom_id res chain seq x y z
N MET A 1 -4.78 19.02 6.64
CA MET A 1 -5.41 18.84 5.31
C MET A 1 -5.29 17.40 4.80
N PHE A 2 -4.10 16.77 4.77
CA PHE A 2 -3.97 15.39 4.25
C PHE A 2 -4.53 14.29 5.15
N LEU A 3 -4.48 14.45 6.48
CA LEU A 3 -4.96 13.45 7.44
C LEU A 3 -6.40 13.00 7.15
N TYR A 4 -7.32 13.94 6.92
CA TYR A 4 -8.72 13.66 6.64
C TYR A 4 -8.92 12.88 5.33
N HIS A 5 -8.10 13.12 4.31
CA HIS A 5 -8.16 12.38 3.06
C HIS A 5 -7.68 10.94 3.27
N PHE A 6 -6.59 10.74 4.01
CA PHE A 6 -6.07 9.39 4.28
C PHE A 6 -7.04 8.57 5.11
N PHE A 7 -7.63 9.19 6.13
CA PHE A 7 -8.67 8.55 6.93
C PHE A 7 -9.78 7.97 6.04
N GLN A 8 -10.31 8.78 5.12
CA GLN A 8 -11.34 8.32 4.17
C GLN A 8 -10.85 7.23 3.20
N ILE A 9 -9.58 7.28 2.75
CA ILE A 9 -8.99 6.20 1.93
C ILE A 9 -9.00 4.88 2.71
N PHE A 10 -8.52 4.90 3.96
CA PHE A 10 -8.50 3.71 4.81
C PHE A 10 -9.91 3.21 5.16
N GLU A 11 -10.88 4.10 5.43
CA GLU A 11 -12.29 3.72 5.63
C GLU A 11 -12.87 3.06 4.37
N GLY A 12 -12.63 3.65 3.20
CA GLY A 12 -13.09 3.08 1.93
C GLY A 12 -12.51 1.70 1.67
N VAL A 13 -11.22 1.49 1.94
CA VAL A 13 -10.57 0.19 1.77
C VAL A 13 -11.00 -0.82 2.83
N ASP A 14 -11.17 -0.44 4.10
CA ASP A 14 -11.72 -1.33 5.14
C ASP A 14 -13.13 -1.79 4.76
N PHE A 15 -13.96 -0.90 4.20
CA PHE A 15 -15.28 -1.26 3.70
C PHE A 15 -15.20 -2.31 2.57
N LEU A 16 -14.31 -2.12 1.58
CA LEU A 16 -14.11 -3.09 0.50
C LEU A 16 -13.66 -4.45 1.03
N HIS A 17 -12.64 -4.45 1.89
CA HIS A 17 -12.06 -5.67 2.47
C HIS A 17 -13.08 -6.42 3.33
N SER A 18 -13.90 -5.70 4.10
CA SER A 18 -15.00 -6.29 4.89
C SER A 18 -16.08 -6.96 4.05
N ASN A 19 -16.22 -6.54 2.79
CA ASN A 19 -17.13 -7.12 1.81
C ASN A 19 -16.43 -8.10 0.86
N ASN A 20 -15.23 -8.58 1.21
CA ASN A 20 -14.44 -9.53 0.44
C ASN A 20 -14.05 -9.03 -0.97
N ILE A 21 -13.89 -7.72 -1.14
CA ILE A 21 -13.47 -7.08 -2.39
C ILE A 21 -12.03 -6.60 -2.24
N VAL A 22 -11.14 -7.04 -3.12
CA VAL A 22 -9.77 -6.51 -3.25
C VAL A 22 -9.72 -5.58 -4.46
N HIS A 23 -9.19 -4.36 -4.29
CA HIS A 23 -9.16 -3.36 -5.37
C HIS A 23 -8.08 -3.67 -6.42
N ARG A 24 -6.87 -4.03 -5.98
CA ARG A 24 -5.69 -4.45 -6.77
C ARG A 24 -5.02 -3.40 -7.66
N ASP A 25 -5.70 -2.29 -7.96
CA ASP A 25 -5.13 -1.19 -8.76
C ASP A 25 -5.24 0.16 -8.06
N LEU A 26 -4.98 0.20 -6.74
CA LEU A 26 -4.93 1.48 -6.03
C LEU A 26 -3.70 2.28 -6.48
N LYS A 27 -3.98 3.49 -6.95
CA LYS A 27 -3.00 4.50 -7.39
C LYS A 27 -3.63 5.88 -7.25
N PRO A 28 -2.85 6.98 -7.22
CA PRO A 28 -3.39 8.32 -7.02
C PRO A 28 -4.48 8.70 -8.04
N GLN A 29 -4.38 8.22 -9.28
CA GLN A 29 -5.38 8.48 -10.33
C GLN A 29 -6.75 7.87 -10.01
N ASN A 30 -6.79 6.83 -9.16
CA ASN A 30 -8.00 6.11 -8.76
C ASN A 30 -8.56 6.62 -7.41
N ILE A 31 -7.94 7.64 -6.82
CA ILE A 31 -8.41 8.32 -5.61
C ILE A 31 -8.97 9.69 -5.99
N LEU A 32 -10.29 9.78 -6.10
CA LEU A 32 -10.99 10.99 -6.51
C LEU A 32 -11.31 11.85 -5.30
N ILE A 33 -11.13 13.17 -5.42
CA ILE A 33 -11.42 14.15 -4.37
C ILE A 33 -12.45 15.14 -4.90
N ASN A 34 -13.59 15.24 -4.22
CA ASN A 34 -14.64 16.19 -4.52
C ASN A 34 -14.36 17.58 -3.91
N ARG A 35 -15.10 18.61 -4.37
CA ARG A 35 -14.98 19.98 -3.83
C ARG A 35 -15.25 20.05 -2.33
N ASP A 36 -16.14 19.20 -1.82
CA ASP A 36 -16.49 19.06 -0.41
C ASP A 36 -15.47 18.25 0.41
N GLN A 37 -14.30 17.94 -0.17
CA GLN A 37 -13.23 17.12 0.44
C GLN A 37 -13.60 15.65 0.69
N THR A 38 -14.69 15.16 0.09
CA THR A 38 -15.00 13.72 0.12
C THR A 38 -14.07 12.94 -0.82
N VAL A 39 -13.53 11.83 -0.32
CA VAL A 39 -12.70 10.91 -1.11
C VAL A 39 -13.55 9.76 -1.61
N LYS A 40 -13.40 9.42 -2.89
CA LYS A 40 -14.01 8.22 -3.49
C LYS A 40 -12.93 7.38 -4.18
N ILE A 41 -12.95 6.09 -3.89
CA ILE A 41 -12.14 5.09 -4.59
C ILE A 41 -12.86 4.76 -5.90
N ALA A 42 -12.15 4.79 -7.01
CA ALA A 42 -12.67 4.56 -8.35
C ALA A 42 -11.88 3.47 -9.09
N ASP A 43 -12.39 3.06 -10.25
CA ASP A 43 -11.79 2.06 -11.13
C ASP A 43 -11.63 0.66 -10.52
N PHE A 44 -12.78 0.02 -10.35
CA PHE A 44 -12.92 -1.37 -9.92
C PHE A 44 -12.71 -2.38 -11.06
N GLY A 45 -12.18 -1.96 -12.21
CA GLY A 45 -12.03 -2.82 -13.40
C GLY A 45 -11.13 -4.05 -13.18
N LEU A 46 -10.29 -4.01 -12.15
CA LEU A 46 -9.43 -5.12 -11.72
C LEU A 46 -9.86 -5.72 -10.37
N SER A 47 -10.96 -5.25 -9.78
CA SER A 47 -11.45 -5.74 -8.49
C SER A 47 -12.01 -7.16 -8.61
N ARG A 48 -11.73 -8.01 -7.61
CA ARG A 48 -12.18 -9.41 -7.60
C ARG A 48 -12.48 -9.91 -6.19
N THR A 49 -13.39 -10.88 -6.11
CA THR A 49 -13.55 -11.78 -4.96
C THR A 49 -12.42 -12.82 -4.95
N TYR A 50 -12.01 -13.26 -3.75
CA TYR A 50 -10.80 -14.05 -3.39
C TYR A 50 -10.37 -15.25 -4.26
N THR A 51 -11.11 -15.68 -5.28
CA THR A 51 -11.04 -17.06 -5.81
C THR A 51 -10.37 -17.24 -7.18
N THR A 52 -9.81 -16.21 -7.83
CA THR A 52 -9.21 -16.40 -9.17
C THR A 52 -7.87 -15.70 -9.38
N GLN A 53 -6.80 -16.51 -9.41
CA GLN A 53 -5.49 -16.12 -9.95
C GLN A 53 -5.55 -16.11 -11.47
N SER A 54 -5.21 -14.98 -12.11
CA SER A 54 -5.02 -14.92 -13.57
C SER A 54 -4.05 -13.79 -13.92
N CYS A 55 -3.00 -14.14 -14.66
CA CYS A 55 -1.98 -13.24 -15.21
C CYS A 55 -2.56 -12.35 -16.32
N PHE A 56 -2.18 -11.07 -16.36
CA PHE A 56 -2.49 -10.19 -17.50
C PHE A 56 -1.32 -9.29 -17.91
N THR A 57 -1.35 -8.93 -19.19
CA THR A 57 -0.27 -8.52 -20.10
C THR A 57 0.18 -7.06 -20.05
N THR A 58 1.36 -6.87 -20.62
CA THR A 58 2.20 -5.68 -20.81
C THR A 58 1.53 -4.57 -21.66
N VAL A 59 0.70 -3.75 -21.02
CA VAL A 59 0.60 -2.31 -21.37
C VAL A 59 1.48 -1.58 -20.36
N VAL A 60 2.01 -0.41 -20.68
CA VAL A 60 2.80 0.42 -19.74
C VAL A 60 1.91 0.81 -18.56
N VAL A 61 1.86 -0.08 -17.56
CA VAL A 61 1.08 0.05 -16.33
C VAL A 61 2.04 0.59 -15.28
N THR A 62 1.62 1.64 -14.57
CA THR A 62 2.41 2.20 -13.47
C THR A 62 2.63 1.14 -12.38
N LEU A 63 3.87 0.65 -12.26
CA LEU A 63 4.25 -0.39 -11.29
C LEU A 63 4.43 0.14 -9.86
N TRP A 64 4.42 1.46 -9.69
CA TRP A 64 4.96 2.14 -8.51
C TRP A 64 4.26 1.79 -7.20
N TYR A 65 3.01 1.33 -7.29
CA TYR A 65 2.15 0.98 -6.16
C TYR A 65 1.97 -0.53 -6.00
N ARG A 66 2.56 -1.36 -6.88
CA ARG A 66 2.48 -2.83 -6.75
C ARG A 66 3.27 -3.30 -5.53
N SER A 67 2.66 -4.22 -4.78
CA SER A 67 3.27 -4.85 -3.63
C SER A 67 4.33 -5.89 -4.03
N PRO A 68 5.25 -6.24 -3.12
CA PRO A 68 6.28 -7.23 -3.39
C PRO A 68 5.70 -8.58 -3.83
N GLU A 69 4.65 -9.07 -3.17
CA GLU A 69 4.03 -10.36 -3.50
C GLU A 69 3.44 -10.42 -4.92
N LEU A 70 2.88 -9.31 -5.42
CA LEU A 70 2.42 -9.23 -6.82
C LEU A 70 3.59 -9.30 -7.80
N LEU A 71 4.70 -8.63 -7.48
CA LEU A 71 5.90 -8.61 -8.32
C LEU A 71 6.69 -9.94 -8.26
N LEU A 72 6.59 -10.65 -7.13
CA LEU A 72 7.15 -12.00 -6.95
C LEU A 72 6.27 -13.09 -7.58
N GLN A 73 5.07 -12.71 -8.06
CA GLN A 73 4.08 -13.59 -8.68
C GLN A 73 3.65 -14.75 -7.78
N CYS A 74 3.53 -14.50 -6.47
CA CYS A 74 3.02 -15.46 -5.50
C CYS A 74 1.55 -15.20 -5.15
N SER A 75 0.99 -16.03 -4.27
CA SER A 75 -0.34 -15.83 -3.71
C SER A 75 -0.42 -14.47 -3.00
N TYR A 76 -1.57 -13.83 -3.14
CA TYR A 76 -1.82 -12.49 -2.61
C TYR A 76 -3.23 -12.39 -2.03
N ASN A 77 -3.44 -11.40 -1.16
CA ASN A 77 -4.70 -11.14 -0.49
C ASN A 77 -4.97 -9.62 -0.43
N THR A 78 -5.83 -9.18 0.47
CA THR A 78 -6.14 -7.75 0.71
C THR A 78 -4.93 -6.88 1.05
N ALA A 79 -3.82 -7.47 1.51
CA ALA A 79 -2.59 -6.77 1.84
C ALA A 79 -1.96 -6.00 0.66
N VAL A 80 -2.27 -6.38 -0.59
CA VAL A 80 -1.80 -5.66 -1.79
C VAL A 80 -2.30 -4.21 -1.82
N ASP A 81 -3.54 -3.99 -1.40
CA ASP A 81 -4.16 -2.67 -1.37
C ASP A 81 -3.52 -1.81 -0.28
N ILE A 82 -3.18 -2.41 0.86
CA ILE A 82 -2.54 -1.70 1.98
C ILE A 82 -1.16 -1.20 1.59
N TRP A 83 -0.38 -2.02 0.89
CA TRP A 83 0.92 -1.60 0.36
C TRP A 83 0.78 -0.38 -0.57
N ALA A 84 -0.20 -0.44 -1.48
CA ALA A 84 -0.49 0.65 -2.41
C ALA A 84 -0.86 1.95 -1.67
N ILE A 85 -1.70 1.88 -0.62
CA ILE A 85 -2.02 3.04 0.23
C ILE A 85 -0.77 3.61 0.88
N GLY A 86 0.13 2.77 1.42
CA GLY A 86 1.40 3.22 1.99
C GLY A 86 2.26 4.01 0.99
N CYS A 87 2.31 3.54 -0.26
CA CYS A 87 2.99 4.24 -1.35
C CYS A 87 2.31 5.58 -1.70
N ILE A 88 0.97 5.59 -1.84
CA ILE A 88 0.18 6.78 -2.17
C ILE A 88 0.34 7.86 -1.10
N VAL A 89 0.20 7.51 0.18
CA VAL A 89 0.32 8.47 1.29
C VAL A 89 1.73 9.06 1.35
N SER A 90 2.75 8.22 1.19
CA SER A 90 4.14 8.68 1.14
C SER A 90 4.34 9.68 -0.01
N GLU A 91 3.87 9.35 -1.20
CA GLU A 91 3.97 10.23 -2.38
C GLU A 91 3.19 11.54 -2.19
N LEU A 92 2.03 11.53 -1.55
CA LEU A 92 1.22 12.73 -1.33
C LEU A 92 1.95 13.77 -0.45
N TYR A 93 2.72 13.32 0.54
CA TYR A 93 3.57 14.21 1.34
C TYR A 93 4.84 14.65 0.62
N GLN A 94 5.55 13.70 0.00
CA GLN A 94 6.86 13.98 -0.60
C GLN A 94 6.76 14.66 -1.97
N ARG A 95 5.63 14.49 -2.67
CA ARG A 95 5.40 14.83 -4.08
C ARG A 95 6.31 14.08 -5.06
N ILE A 96 6.87 12.96 -4.62
CA ILE A 96 7.75 12.09 -5.40
C ILE A 96 7.30 10.66 -5.14
N PRO A 97 7.14 9.82 -6.19
CA PRO A 97 6.78 8.42 -6.02
C PRO A 97 7.82 7.67 -5.18
N LEU A 98 7.34 6.85 -4.25
CA LEU A 98 8.23 6.14 -3.33
C LEU A 98 9.06 5.06 -4.04
N PHE A 99 8.49 4.36 -5.03
CA PHE A 99 9.17 3.29 -5.76
C PHE A 99 8.97 3.43 -7.29
N PRO A 100 9.74 4.27 -8.00
CA PRO A 100 9.50 4.56 -9.41
C PRO A 100 10.19 3.59 -10.39
N GLY A 101 9.90 2.29 -10.31
CA GLY A 101 10.44 1.29 -11.24
C GLY A 101 9.72 1.27 -12.60
N GLN A 102 10.46 0.87 -13.63
CA GLN A 102 9.99 0.75 -15.03
C GLN A 102 9.75 -0.70 -15.46
N THR A 103 10.36 -1.66 -14.76
CA THR A 103 10.15 -3.10 -14.94
C THR A 103 9.89 -3.76 -13.59
N GLU A 104 9.28 -4.96 -13.56
CA GLU A 104 9.00 -5.67 -12.31
C GLU A 104 10.28 -5.95 -11.51
N ALA A 105 11.34 -6.35 -12.20
CA ALA A 105 12.66 -6.58 -11.58
C ALA A 105 13.25 -5.28 -11.00
N GLN A 106 13.15 -4.16 -11.73
CA GLN A 106 13.62 -2.87 -11.25
C GLN A 106 12.78 -2.37 -10.07
N GLN A 107 11.45 -2.57 -10.12
CA GLN A 107 10.53 -2.22 -9.03
C GLN A 107 10.91 -2.94 -7.74
N LEU A 108 11.10 -4.26 -7.78
CA LEU A 108 11.59 -5.04 -6.63
C LEU A 108 12.96 -4.56 -6.13
N SER A 109 13.88 -4.25 -7.05
CA SER A 109 15.21 -3.75 -6.71
C SER A 109 15.14 -2.42 -5.94
N ILE A 110 14.29 -1.48 -6.39
CA ILE A 110 14.09 -0.19 -5.73
C ILE A 110 13.42 -0.39 -4.36
N ILE A 111 12.43 -1.28 -4.26
CA ILE A 111 11.80 -1.62 -2.98
C ILE A 111 12.87 -2.12 -2.00
N PHE A 112 13.69 -3.09 -2.38
CA PHE A 112 14.69 -3.65 -1.48
C PHE A 112 15.81 -2.68 -1.12
N GLN A 113 16.25 -1.82 -2.03
CA GLN A 113 17.24 -0.78 -1.72
C GLN A 113 16.73 0.22 -0.66
N LYS A 114 15.42 0.45 -0.59
CA LYS A 114 14.80 1.40 0.35
C LYS A 114 14.32 0.74 1.63
N MET A 115 13.54 -0.34 1.50
CA MET A 115 12.88 -1.04 2.61
C MET A 115 13.73 -2.19 3.18
N GLY A 116 14.88 -2.46 2.58
CA GLY A 116 15.74 -3.59 2.92
C GLY A 116 15.30 -4.89 2.22
N THR A 117 16.23 -5.81 2.08
CA THR A 117 15.94 -7.11 1.48
C THR A 117 15.47 -8.09 2.55
N PRO A 118 14.27 -8.72 2.41
CA PRO A 118 13.76 -9.68 3.39
C PRO A 118 14.69 -10.89 3.54
N ARG A 119 14.79 -11.40 4.77
CA ARG A 119 15.52 -12.66 5.05
C ARG A 119 14.88 -13.82 4.30
N ALA A 120 15.65 -14.87 4.03
CA ALA A 120 15.15 -16.06 3.33
C ALA A 120 13.92 -16.69 4.03
N SER A 121 13.87 -16.64 5.37
CA SER A 121 12.73 -17.14 6.16
C SER A 121 11.42 -16.35 5.98
N LEU A 122 11.49 -15.13 5.45
CA LEU A 122 10.31 -14.30 5.16
C LEU A 122 9.94 -14.36 3.68
N TRP A 123 10.73 -15.02 2.83
CA TRP A 123 10.44 -15.12 1.41
C TRP A 123 9.26 -16.06 1.18
N PRO A 124 8.23 -15.68 0.39
CA PRO A 124 7.10 -16.55 0.13
C PRO A 124 7.54 -17.87 -0.51
N HIS A 125 7.00 -18.98 -0.01
CA HIS A 125 7.37 -20.33 -0.49
C HIS A 125 6.92 -20.59 -1.93
N ASP A 126 5.84 -19.94 -2.36
CA ASP A 126 5.26 -20.01 -3.69
C ASP A 126 5.73 -18.87 -4.62
N ALA A 127 6.74 -18.10 -4.22
CA ALA A 127 7.35 -17.09 -5.08
C ALA A 127 8.06 -17.72 -6.28
N ILE A 128 7.71 -17.26 -7.48
CA ILE A 128 8.36 -17.67 -8.73
C ILE A 128 9.77 -17.05 -8.82
N VAL A 129 9.92 -15.82 -8.32
CA VAL A 129 11.20 -15.11 -8.34
C VAL A 129 12.03 -15.52 -7.13
N ALA A 130 13.25 -16.02 -7.37
CA ALA A 130 14.15 -16.46 -6.32
C ALA A 130 14.77 -15.29 -5.54
N ARG A 131 14.87 -15.43 -4.22
CA ARG A 131 15.51 -14.44 -3.34
C ARG A 131 16.96 -14.12 -3.74
N SER A 132 17.69 -15.13 -4.21
CA SER A 132 19.09 -15.02 -4.65
C SER A 132 19.31 -14.06 -5.82
N ASN A 133 18.25 -13.71 -6.56
CA ASN A 133 18.32 -12.76 -7.67
C ASN A 133 18.56 -11.31 -7.19
N TYR A 134 18.40 -11.04 -5.89
CA TYR A 134 18.52 -9.70 -5.32
C TYR A 134 19.62 -9.63 -4.24
N PRO A 135 20.49 -8.61 -4.30
CA PRO A 135 21.45 -8.33 -3.24
C PRO A 135 20.76 -8.07 -1.89
N SER A 136 21.51 -8.24 -0.81
CA SER A 136 21.04 -7.88 0.53
C SER A 136 21.29 -6.40 0.78
N TYR A 137 20.22 -5.63 0.98
CA TYR A 137 20.27 -4.22 1.37
C TYR A 137 19.76 -4.04 2.80
N PRO A 138 20.37 -3.16 3.61
CA PRO A 138 19.80 -2.78 4.91
C PRO A 138 18.55 -1.89 4.71
N PRO A 139 17.55 -1.98 5.61
CA PRO A 139 16.40 -1.08 5.57
C PRO A 139 16.82 0.36 5.86
N GLN A 140 16.23 1.33 5.15
CA GLN A 140 16.39 2.75 5.44
C GLN A 140 15.20 3.25 6.28
N PRO A 141 15.42 4.12 7.28
CA PRO A 141 14.33 4.74 8.03
C PRO A 141 13.40 5.54 7.10
N LEU A 142 12.09 5.43 7.32
CA LEU A 142 11.10 6.08 6.46
C LEU A 142 11.18 7.61 6.56
N GLU A 143 11.57 8.14 7.71
CA GLU A 143 11.91 9.55 7.98
C GLU A 143 12.93 10.09 6.96
N LYS A 144 13.91 9.26 6.61
CA LYS A 144 14.98 9.63 5.68
C LYS A 144 14.49 9.57 4.23
N LEU A 145 13.65 8.59 3.92
CA LEU A 145 13.08 8.40 2.58
C LEU A 145 12.00 9.46 2.26
N ASN A 146 11.28 9.90 3.28
CA ASN A 146 10.22 10.90 3.18
C ASN A 146 10.29 11.90 4.36
N PRO A 147 11.16 12.92 4.27
CA PRO A 147 11.31 13.94 5.31
C PRO A 147 10.08 14.82 5.51
N ARG A 148 9.10 14.77 4.60
CA ARG A 148 7.84 15.53 4.69
C ARG A 148 6.72 14.74 5.36
N LEU A 149 6.93 13.46 5.66
CA LEU A 149 5.98 12.62 6.36
C LEU A 149 5.93 13.03 7.84
N PRO A 150 4.76 13.35 8.42
CA PRO A 150 4.63 13.63 9.84
C PRO A 150 5.08 12.45 10.69
N SER A 151 5.75 12.72 11.81
CA SER A 151 6.32 11.69 12.69
C SER A 151 5.26 10.74 13.25
N ASP A 152 4.05 11.23 13.50
CA ASP A 152 2.90 10.44 13.97
C ASP A 152 2.29 9.55 12.86
N ALA A 153 2.53 9.85 11.58
CA ALA A 153 2.12 9.02 10.45
C ALA A 153 3.06 7.83 10.21
N ILE A 154 4.33 7.94 10.60
CA ILE A 154 5.38 6.97 10.29
C ILE A 154 5.04 5.54 10.74
N PRO A 155 4.51 5.30 11.95
CA PRO A 155 4.13 3.96 12.37
C PRO A 155 3.08 3.33 11.45
N VAL A 156 2.09 4.12 11.01
CA VAL A 156 1.04 3.65 10.08
C VAL A 156 1.64 3.29 8.74
N ILE A 157 2.44 4.19 8.15
CA ILE A 157 2.99 3.97 6.80
C ILE A 157 4.05 2.87 6.80
N SER A 158 4.87 2.76 7.84
CA SER A 158 5.81 1.64 8.00
C SER A 158 5.07 0.31 8.10
N GLY A 159 3.97 0.25 8.86
CA GLY A 159 3.15 -0.96 8.96
C GLY A 159 2.43 -1.33 7.66
N CYS A 160 2.09 -0.35 6.81
CA CYS A 160 1.57 -0.59 5.46
C CYS A 160 2.64 -1.12 4.50
N LEU A 161 3.91 -0.72 4.69
CA LEU A 161 5.05 -1.10 3.85
C LEU A 161 5.84 -2.30 4.42
N THR A 162 5.25 -3.06 5.35
CA THR A 162 5.80 -4.33 5.83
C THR A 162 5.83 -5.37 4.72
N PHE A 163 6.96 -6.06 4.54
CA PHE A 163 7.12 -7.06 3.48
C PHE A 163 6.19 -8.27 3.65
N SER A 164 6.19 -8.92 4.82
CA SER A 164 5.32 -10.07 5.10
C SER A 164 3.85 -9.65 5.06
N THR A 165 3.04 -10.38 4.29
CA THR A 165 1.61 -10.07 4.13
C THR A 165 0.81 -10.31 5.41
N GLU A 166 1.30 -11.22 6.26
CA GLU A 166 0.71 -11.61 7.55
C GLU A 166 1.02 -10.58 8.65
N GLN A 167 2.15 -9.89 8.54
CA GLN A 167 2.57 -8.84 9.47
C GLN A 167 2.21 -7.43 8.99
N ARG A 168 1.77 -7.28 7.74
CA ARG A 168 1.32 -6.01 7.18
C ARG A 168 0.01 -5.62 7.84
N LEU A 169 -0.12 -4.34 8.18
CA LEU A 169 -1.36 -3.83 8.76
C LEU A 169 -2.55 -4.12 7.83
N THR A 170 -3.71 -4.35 8.41
CA THR A 170 -4.98 -4.22 7.72
C THR A 170 -5.45 -2.76 7.74
N ALA A 171 -6.39 -2.39 6.87
CA ALA A 171 -6.99 -1.06 6.89
C ALA A 171 -7.67 -0.76 8.24
N ARG A 172 -8.34 -1.77 8.81
CA ARG A 172 -8.95 -1.70 10.14
C ARG A 172 -7.97 -1.42 11.27
N GLU A 173 -6.82 -2.09 11.25
CA GLU A 173 -5.78 -1.88 12.27
C GLU A 173 -5.16 -0.50 12.12
N ALA A 174 -4.88 -0.07 10.89
CA ALA A 174 -4.37 1.27 10.61
C ALA A 174 -5.30 2.35 11.18
N LEU A 175 -6.62 2.26 10.94
CA LEU A 175 -7.63 3.20 11.46
C LEU A 175 -7.68 3.29 13.00
N ARG A 176 -7.18 2.27 13.72
CA ARG A 176 -7.10 2.26 15.19
C ARG A 176 -5.82 2.87 15.74
N MET A 177 -4.86 3.21 14.89
CA MET A 177 -3.59 3.78 15.31
C MET A 177 -3.74 5.23 15.78
N PRO A 178 -2.87 5.73 16.68
CA PRO A 178 -2.98 7.07 17.24
C PRO A 178 -3.10 8.20 16.21
N TYR A 179 -2.47 8.02 15.04
CA TYR A 179 -2.52 8.97 13.92
C TYR A 179 -3.95 9.36 13.50
N PHE A 180 -4.91 8.42 13.54
CA PHE A 180 -6.30 8.66 13.12
C PHE A 180 -7.28 8.92 14.27
N SER A 181 -6.82 8.91 15.52
CA SER A 181 -7.66 9.05 16.73
C SER A 181 -8.67 10.22 16.65
N LYS A 182 -8.20 11.41 16.26
CA LYS A 182 -9.05 12.61 16.13
C LYS A 182 -10.14 12.48 15.08
N GLU A 183 -9.83 11.85 13.95
CA GLU A 183 -10.80 11.69 12.85
C GLU A 183 -11.84 10.62 13.20
N VAL A 184 -11.45 9.55 13.88
CA VAL A 184 -12.38 8.53 14.40
C VAL A 184 -13.39 9.15 15.36
N GLU A 185 -12.94 10.02 16.28
CA GLU A 185 -13.85 10.73 17.19
C GLU A 185 -14.79 11.68 16.45
N ALA A 186 -14.28 12.42 15.45
CA ALA A 186 -15.09 13.32 14.64
C ALA A 186 -16.15 12.57 13.81
N SER A 187 -15.80 11.41 13.23
CA SER A 187 -16.70 10.56 12.44
C SER A 187 -17.87 10.02 13.29
N LYS A 188 -17.60 9.58 14.53
CA LYS A 188 -18.63 9.15 15.49
C LYS A 188 -19.62 10.27 15.82
N ARG A 189 -19.17 11.52 15.93
CA ARG A 189 -20.04 12.68 16.20
C ARG A 189 -20.92 13.07 15.02
N ARG A 190 -20.52 12.74 13.79
CA ARG A 190 -21.29 13.01 12.56
C ARG A 190 -22.34 11.94 12.27
N SER A 191 -22.17 10.75 12.84
CA SER A 191 -23.05 9.60 12.65
C SER A 191 -24.16 9.48 13.69
N ASN A 192 -24.15 10.36 14.70
CA ASN A 192 -25.18 10.53 15.73
C ASN A 192 -25.98 11.81 15.46
#